data_AF-A0A7K3XQ18-F1
#
_entry.id   AF-A0A7K3XQ18-F1
#
_cell.length_a   1.000
_cell.length_b   1.000
_cell.length_c   1.000
_cell.angle_alpha   90.00
_cell.angle_beta   90.00
_cell.angle_gamma   90.00
#
_symmetry.space_group_name_H-M   'P 1'
#
loop_
_entity.id
_entity.type
_entity.pdbx_description
1 polymer ?
#
loop_
_entity_poly.entity_id
_entity_poly.type
_entity_poly.pdbx_seq_one_letter_code
_entity_poly.pdbx_strand_id
1 'polypeptide(L)'
;MSKNVLFLILVVCSLTTYGQEYTLPLYSGKIPNSIREAAPDKVEKKDIILYSKVQNPDIAVYLPSKRFATGQAVVICPGGGYWVLAYDLEGTDIAQYLNSMRKYKISAELHILSEGEHGFGLGLNNEHVASWTNSLRLWLNWLNTKK
;
A
#
# COMPACT_ATOMS: atom_id res chain seq x y z
N MET A 1 -1.54 -46.80 -8.50
CA MET A 1 -2.47 -45.83 -7.88
C MET A 1 -3.69 -45.72 -8.78
N SER A 2 -4.91 -45.92 -8.26
CA SER A 2 -6.11 -45.86 -9.11
C SER A 2 -6.38 -44.42 -9.57
N LYS A 3 -6.97 -44.24 -10.76
CA LYS A 3 -7.30 -42.92 -11.32
C LYS A 3 -8.14 -42.08 -10.34
N ASN A 4 -8.99 -42.73 -9.55
CA ASN A 4 -9.84 -42.10 -8.55
C ASN A 4 -9.04 -41.57 -7.35
N VAL A 5 -7.97 -42.26 -6.94
CA VAL A 5 -7.08 -41.79 -5.86
C VAL A 5 -6.25 -40.59 -6.32
N LEU A 6 -5.75 -40.60 -7.56
CA LEU A 6 -5.03 -39.45 -8.11
C LEU A 6 -5.94 -38.22 -8.27
N PHE A 7 -7.18 -38.42 -8.68
CA PHE A 7 -8.18 -37.34 -8.78
C PHE A 7 -8.53 -36.74 -7.41
N LEU A 8 -8.71 -37.59 -6.39
CA LEU A 8 -8.99 -37.13 -5.03
C LEU A 8 -7.82 -36.31 -4.44
N ILE A 9 -6.57 -36.73 -4.69
CA ILE A 9 -5.37 -35.99 -4.25
C ILE A 9 -5.28 -34.62 -4.93
N LEU A 10 -5.58 -34.53 -6.23
CA LEU A 10 -5.58 -33.26 -6.97
C LEU A 10 -6.65 -32.27 -6.45
N VAL A 11 -7.83 -32.77 -6.07
CA VAL A 11 -8.92 -31.96 -5.50
C VAL A 11 -8.60 -31.47 -4.08
N VAL A 12 -7.89 -32.28 -3.28
CA VAL A 12 -7.48 -31.88 -1.92
C VAL A 12 -6.34 -30.86 -1.95
N CYS A 13 -5.37 -31.00 -2.89
CA CYS A 13 -4.28 -30.04 -3.05
C CYS A 13 -4.70 -28.67 -3.60
N SER A 14 -5.81 -28.57 -4.33
CA SER A 14 -6.32 -27.28 -4.84
C SER A 14 -7.03 -26.44 -3.77
N LEU A 15 -7.36 -27.03 -2.62
CA LEU A 15 -8.05 -26.34 -1.51
C LEU A 15 -7.10 -25.61 -0.56
N THR A 16 -5.78 -25.72 -0.72
CA THR A 16 -4.80 -25.20 0.25
C THR A 16 -4.10 -23.90 -0.16
N THR A 17 -4.50 -23.24 -1.25
CA THR A 17 -3.93 -21.93 -1.62
C THR A 17 -4.69 -20.79 -0.95
N TYR A 18 -4.40 -20.55 0.33
CA TYR A 18 -4.69 -19.26 0.95
C TYR A 18 -3.55 -18.30 0.63
N GLY A 19 -3.83 -17.25 -0.14
CA GLY A 19 -2.95 -16.09 -0.20
C GLY A 19 -3.05 -15.36 1.14
N GLN A 20 -2.21 -15.74 2.10
CA GLN A 20 -2.29 -15.18 3.44
C GLN A 20 -1.84 -13.71 3.40
N GLU A 21 -2.72 -12.83 3.86
CA GLU A 21 -2.38 -11.44 4.14
C GLU A 21 -1.32 -11.42 5.24
N TYR A 22 -0.13 -10.90 4.91
CA TYR A 22 0.97 -10.84 5.85
C TYR A 22 0.94 -9.51 6.59
N THR A 23 0.38 -9.52 7.81
CA THR A 23 0.33 -8.35 8.68
C THR A 23 1.25 -8.52 9.89
N LEU A 24 1.81 -7.40 10.34
CA LEU A 24 2.67 -7.31 11.52
C LEU A 24 2.09 -6.28 12.48
N PRO A 25 1.98 -6.56 13.80
CA PRO A 25 1.60 -5.53 14.76
C PRO A 25 2.57 -4.35 14.70
N LEU A 26 2.07 -3.12 14.63
CA LEU A 26 2.92 -1.93 14.60
C LEU A 26 3.68 -1.76 15.93
N TYR A 27 3.05 -2.18 17.04
CA TYR A 27 3.63 -2.18 18.37
C TYR A 27 3.52 -3.56 18.99
N SER A 28 4.58 -4.01 19.68
CA SER A 28 4.61 -5.27 20.44
C SER A 28 4.05 -5.17 21.86
N GLY A 29 3.70 -3.96 22.31
CA GLY A 29 3.27 -3.69 23.68
C GLY A 29 2.34 -2.48 23.78
N LYS A 30 2.52 -1.66 24.82
CA LYS A 30 1.69 -0.47 25.04
C LYS A 30 1.85 0.52 23.88
N ILE A 31 0.75 0.85 23.22
CA ILE A 31 0.71 1.85 22.14
C ILE A 31 0.94 3.24 22.75
N PRO A 32 2.00 3.97 22.36
CA PRO A 32 2.29 5.30 22.87
C PRO A 32 1.15 6.27 22.58
N ASN A 33 0.80 7.11 23.56
CA ASN A 33 -0.25 8.13 23.45
C ASN A 33 -1.63 7.61 22.99
N SER A 34 -1.89 6.31 23.12
CA SER A 34 -3.18 5.73 22.73
C SER A 34 -4.32 6.28 23.59
N ILE A 35 -5.30 6.87 22.92
CA ILE A 35 -6.61 7.16 23.50
C ILE A 35 -7.45 5.91 23.26
N ARG A 36 -7.56 5.07 24.29
CA ARG A 36 -8.35 3.84 24.20
C ARG A 36 -9.82 4.21 24.19
N GLU A 37 -10.52 3.85 23.12
CA GLU A 37 -11.97 3.93 23.08
C GLU A 37 -12.59 2.61 23.53
N ALA A 38 -13.82 2.67 24.06
CA ALA A 38 -14.60 1.45 24.34
C ALA A 38 -15.08 0.75 23.06
N ALA A 39 -15.15 1.49 21.95
CA ALA A 39 -15.57 0.97 20.65
C ALA A 39 -14.37 0.33 19.92
N PRO A 40 -14.56 -0.82 19.26
CA PRO A 40 -13.52 -1.45 18.45
C PRO A 40 -13.24 -0.67 17.16
N ASP A 41 -12.16 -1.04 16.48
CA ASP A 41 -11.83 -0.65 15.11
C ASP A 41 -13.08 -0.76 14.23
N LYS A 42 -13.33 0.28 13.43
CA LYS A 42 -14.47 0.33 12.52
C LYS A 42 -13.96 0.31 11.09
N VAL A 43 -14.52 -0.60 10.30
CA VAL A 43 -14.24 -0.72 8.87
C VAL A 43 -15.51 -0.41 8.09
N GLU A 44 -15.44 0.58 7.21
CA GLU A 44 -16.49 0.90 6.24
C GLU A 44 -16.00 0.55 4.83
N LYS A 45 -16.71 -0.34 4.15
CA LYS A 45 -16.43 -0.70 2.76
C LYS A 45 -17.49 -0.04 1.87
N LYS A 46 -17.13 1.07 1.24
CA LYS A 46 -17.93 1.74 0.20
C LYS A 46 -17.18 1.61 -1.12
N ASP A 47 -16.98 2.71 -1.85
CA ASP A 47 -16.08 2.77 -3.01
C ASP A 47 -14.60 2.72 -2.60
N ILE A 48 -14.30 3.08 -1.35
CA ILE A 48 -12.99 3.05 -0.70
C ILE A 48 -13.17 2.31 0.63
N ILE A 49 -12.17 1.53 1.06
CA ILE A 49 -12.12 0.93 2.39
C ILE A 49 -11.58 1.96 3.37
N LEU A 50 -12.43 2.38 4.30
CA LEU A 50 -12.08 3.33 5.35
C LEU A 50 -11.99 2.64 6.70
N TYR A 51 -10.83 2.73 7.34
CA TYR A 51 -10.70 2.35 8.76
C TYR A 51 -10.83 3.59 9.64
N SER A 52 -11.43 3.44 10.81
CA SER A 52 -11.48 4.47 11.84
C SER A 52 -11.45 3.83 13.23
N LYS A 53 -11.14 4.63 14.26
CA LYS A 53 -11.06 4.17 15.66
C LYS A 53 -10.09 3.00 15.88
N VAL A 54 -8.99 2.96 15.13
CA VAL A 54 -8.00 1.88 15.17
C VAL A 54 -7.42 1.73 16.58
N GLN A 55 -7.67 0.58 17.23
CA GLN A 55 -7.17 0.23 18.56
C GLN A 55 -5.95 -0.69 18.48
N ASN A 56 -5.80 -1.44 17.39
CA ASN A 56 -4.72 -2.41 17.20
C ASN A 56 -4.04 -2.14 15.85
N PRO A 57 -3.16 -1.13 15.76
CA PRO A 57 -2.51 -0.77 14.52
C PRO A 57 -1.52 -1.86 14.08
N ASP A 58 -1.52 -2.14 12.79
CA ASP A 58 -0.65 -3.11 12.14
C ASP A 58 0.02 -2.50 10.89
N ILE A 59 0.91 -3.30 10.30
CA ILE A 59 1.59 -3.04 9.04
C ILE A 59 1.21 -4.18 8.11
N ALA A 60 0.49 -3.86 7.03
CA ALA A 60 0.27 -4.79 5.94
C ALA A 60 1.52 -4.86 5.05
N VAL A 61 2.05 -6.07 4.83
CA VAL A 61 3.32 -6.29 4.13
C VAL A 61 3.08 -6.86 2.73
N TYR A 62 3.44 -6.08 1.72
CA TYR A 62 3.34 -6.46 0.31
C TYR A 62 4.72 -6.79 -0.26
N LEU A 63 5.09 -8.07 -0.22
CA LEU A 63 6.39 -8.49 -0.75
C LEU A 63 6.36 -8.63 -2.28
N PRO A 64 7.39 -8.13 -3.01
CA PRO A 64 7.59 -8.51 -4.39
C PRO A 64 7.97 -9.98 -4.48
N SER A 65 7.81 -10.59 -5.67
CA SER A 65 8.32 -11.95 -5.86
C SER A 65 9.83 -11.99 -5.66
N LYS A 66 10.37 -13.10 -5.15
CA LYS A 66 11.81 -13.27 -4.85
C LYS A 66 12.72 -12.88 -6.02
N ARG A 67 12.26 -13.08 -7.25
CA ARG A 67 12.98 -12.72 -8.49
C ARG A 67 13.20 -11.21 -8.65
N PHE A 68 12.29 -10.40 -8.12
CA PHE A 68 12.29 -8.94 -8.28
C PHE A 68 12.60 -8.20 -6.96
N ALA A 69 12.90 -8.93 -5.89
CA ALA A 69 13.24 -8.36 -4.60
C ALA A 69 14.64 -7.73 -4.65
N THR A 70 14.74 -6.42 -4.41
CA THR A 70 16.01 -5.67 -4.39
C THR A 70 16.58 -5.49 -2.98
N GLY A 71 15.83 -5.87 -1.95
CA GLY A 71 16.14 -5.57 -0.55
C GLY A 71 15.73 -4.17 -0.10
N GLN A 72 15.18 -3.34 -0.98
CA GLN A 72 14.61 -2.03 -0.64
C GLN A 72 13.12 -2.15 -0.26
N ALA A 73 12.66 -1.29 0.63
CA ALA A 73 11.26 -1.22 1.06
C ALA A 73 10.74 0.22 0.99
N VAL A 74 9.42 0.36 0.80
CA VAL A 74 8.68 1.62 0.90
C VAL A 74 7.65 1.45 2.01
N VAL A 75 7.60 2.40 2.94
CA VAL A 75 6.54 2.46 3.96
C VAL A 75 5.48 3.42 3.44
N ILE A 76 4.25 2.94 3.34
CA ILE A 76 3.09 3.73 2.89
C ILE A 76 2.23 3.98 4.12
N CYS A 77 2.01 5.26 4.43
CA CYS A 77 1.10 5.69 5.49
C CYS A 77 -0.14 6.27 4.79
N PRO A 78 -1.25 5.52 4.70
CA PRO A 78 -2.45 6.05 4.06
C PRO A 78 -2.94 7.30 4.80
N GLY A 79 -3.51 8.25 4.07
CA GLY A 79 -4.02 9.50 4.61
C GLY A 79 -5.41 9.36 5.23
N GLY A 80 -6.10 10.49 5.37
CA GLY A 80 -7.36 10.62 6.10
C GLY A 80 -7.28 11.42 7.41
N GLY A 81 -6.13 12.08 7.65
CA GLY A 81 -6.02 13.19 8.61
C GLY A 81 -6.36 12.84 10.06
N TYR A 82 -6.02 11.62 10.50
CA TYR A 82 -6.35 11.06 11.82
C TYR A 82 -7.85 10.82 12.11
N TRP A 83 -8.75 11.20 11.21
CA TRP A 83 -10.18 10.91 11.33
C TRP A 83 -10.54 9.55 10.74
N VAL A 84 -9.95 9.24 9.60
CA VAL A 84 -10.09 7.97 8.89
C VAL A 84 -8.73 7.56 8.32
N LEU A 85 -8.66 6.32 7.85
CA LEU A 85 -7.55 5.78 7.07
C LEU A 85 -8.10 5.34 5.71
N ALA A 86 -7.69 6.01 4.64
CA ALA A 86 -8.05 5.65 3.26
C ALA A 86 -7.25 4.41 2.80
N TYR A 87 -7.61 3.25 3.34
CA TYR A 87 -6.75 2.08 3.45
C TYR A 87 -6.36 1.48 2.10
N ASP A 88 -7.30 1.32 1.18
CA ASP A 88 -7.03 0.79 -0.15
C ASP A 88 -6.47 1.85 -1.09
N LEU A 89 -7.23 2.91 -1.35
CA LEU A 89 -6.91 3.94 -2.36
C LEU A 89 -5.53 4.58 -2.15
N GLU A 90 -5.18 4.94 -0.92
CA GLU A 90 -3.92 5.60 -0.60
C GLU A 90 -2.87 4.63 -0.01
N GLY A 91 -3.27 3.39 0.27
CA GLY A 91 -2.44 2.37 0.91
C GLY A 91 -2.18 1.17 0.01
N THR A 92 -3.06 0.16 0.11
CA THR A 92 -2.81 -1.15 -0.50
C THR A 92 -2.74 -1.11 -2.02
N ASP A 93 -3.46 -0.19 -2.67
CA ASP A 93 -3.42 -0.06 -4.13
C ASP A 93 -2.08 0.51 -4.58
N ILE A 94 -1.54 1.47 -3.84
CA ILE A 94 -0.19 2.02 -4.08
C ILE A 94 0.87 0.92 -3.89
N ALA A 95 0.76 0.10 -2.84
CA ALA A 95 1.68 -1.01 -2.58
C ALA A 95 1.66 -2.04 -3.72
N GLN A 96 0.46 -2.44 -4.17
CA GLN A 96 0.28 -3.36 -5.30
C GLN A 96 0.76 -2.77 -6.62
N TYR A 97 0.51 -1.48 -6.86
CA TYR A 97 0.99 -0.77 -8.03
C TYR A 97 2.51 -0.79 -8.12
N LEU A 98 3.22 -0.39 -7.06
CA LEU A 98 4.69 -0.38 -7.04
C LEU A 98 5.29 -1.77 -7.24
N ASN A 99 4.71 -2.80 -6.62
CA ASN A 99 5.10 -4.19 -6.84
C ASN A 99 4.88 -4.63 -8.29
N SER A 100 3.77 -4.21 -8.91
CA SER A 100 3.46 -4.50 -10.31
C SER A 100 4.43 -3.82 -11.26
N MET A 101 4.74 -2.53 -11.05
CA MET A 101 5.72 -1.80 -11.85
C MET A 101 7.08 -2.50 -11.84
N ARG A 102 7.53 -2.99 -10.68
CA ARG A 102 8.74 -3.79 -10.57
C ARG A 102 8.65 -5.13 -11.29
N LYS A 103 7.56 -5.88 -11.13
CA LYS A 103 7.32 -7.16 -11.80
C LYS A 103 7.42 -7.04 -13.32
N TYR A 104 6.86 -5.97 -13.88
CA TYR A 104 6.88 -5.70 -15.33
C TYR A 104 8.11 -4.89 -15.79
N LYS A 105 9.05 -4.61 -14.89
CA LYS A 105 10.26 -3.81 -15.16
C LYS A 105 9.95 -2.42 -15.74
N ILE A 106 8.83 -1.85 -15.36
CA ILE A 106 8.43 -0.50 -15.73
C ILE A 106 9.01 0.46 -14.70
N SER A 107 9.70 1.49 -15.18
CA SER A 107 10.25 2.52 -14.29
C SER A 107 9.11 3.35 -13.69
N ALA A 108 9.16 3.55 -12.39
CA ALA A 108 8.16 4.28 -11.63
C ALA A 108 8.85 5.08 -10.52
N GLU A 109 8.28 6.23 -10.19
CA GLU A 109 8.67 7.09 -9.07
C GLU A 109 7.45 7.40 -8.19
N LEU A 110 7.70 7.60 -6.90
CA LEU A 110 6.70 8.01 -5.92
C LEU A 110 7.21 9.28 -5.25
N HIS A 111 6.37 10.31 -5.22
CA HIS A 111 6.64 11.57 -4.54
C HIS A 111 5.68 11.72 -3.37
N ILE A 112 6.21 11.84 -2.16
CA ILE A 112 5.44 12.09 -0.95
C ILE A 112 5.79 13.50 -0.48
N LEU A 113 4.81 14.40 -0.50
CA LEU A 113 4.95 15.76 0.00
C LEU A 113 4.44 15.80 1.44
N SER A 114 5.17 16.47 2.33
CA SER A 114 4.83 16.52 3.76
C SER A 114 3.67 17.46 4.10
N GLU A 115 3.16 18.20 3.12
CA GLU A 115 2.07 19.16 3.28
C GLU A 115 1.31 19.34 1.95
N GLY A 116 0.17 20.03 2.02
CA GLY A 116 -0.74 20.26 0.91
C GLY A 116 -2.15 19.79 1.24
N GLU A 117 -3.16 20.54 0.80
CA GLU A 117 -4.56 20.16 0.97
C GLU A 117 -4.99 19.12 -0.08
N HIS A 118 -6.12 18.45 0.16
CA HIS A 118 -6.66 17.53 -0.82
C HIS A 118 -6.94 18.26 -2.15
N GLY A 119 -6.33 17.79 -3.25
CA GLY A 119 -6.53 18.39 -4.56
C GLY A 119 -5.92 19.79 -4.71
N PHE A 120 -4.75 20.07 -4.13
CA PHE A 120 -4.05 21.36 -4.18
C PHE A 120 -3.67 21.88 -5.60
N GLY A 121 -3.98 21.13 -6.66
CA GLY A 121 -3.73 21.52 -8.05
C GLY A 121 -2.25 21.78 -8.32
N LEU A 122 -1.93 22.95 -8.88
CA LEU A 122 -0.55 23.37 -9.11
C LEU A 122 0.18 23.82 -7.83
N GLY A 123 -0.54 24.04 -6.72
CA GLY A 123 0.07 24.43 -5.45
C GLY A 123 0.79 25.78 -5.46
N LEU A 124 0.42 26.72 -6.35
CA LEU A 124 1.18 27.95 -6.64
C LEU A 124 1.47 28.84 -5.42
N ASN A 125 0.70 28.69 -4.35
CA ASN A 125 0.87 29.47 -3.11
C ASN A 125 1.88 28.83 -2.13
N ASN A 126 2.42 27.65 -2.44
CA ASN A 126 3.41 26.94 -1.64
C ASN A 126 4.43 26.27 -2.59
N GLU A 127 5.67 26.77 -2.58
CA GLU A 127 6.74 26.27 -3.46
C GLU A 127 7.09 24.79 -3.21
N HIS A 128 7.04 24.34 -1.96
CA HIS A 128 7.31 22.95 -1.62
C HIS A 128 6.23 22.02 -2.19
N VAL A 129 4.96 22.41 -2.11
CA VAL A 129 3.88 21.69 -2.80
C VAL A 129 4.05 21.77 -4.31
N ALA A 130 4.23 22.97 -4.88
CA ALA A 130 4.36 23.20 -6.33
C ALA A 130 5.56 22.48 -6.97
N SER A 131 6.55 22.07 -6.16
CA SER A 131 7.76 21.37 -6.61
C SER A 131 7.47 20.08 -7.41
N TRP A 132 6.31 19.45 -7.20
CA TRP A 132 5.88 18.25 -7.94
C TRP A 132 5.87 18.48 -9.46
N THR A 133 5.56 19.70 -9.92
CA THR A 133 5.53 20.04 -11.34
C THR A 133 6.93 20.00 -11.96
N ASN A 134 7.95 20.43 -11.21
CA ASN A 134 9.34 20.36 -11.62
C ASN A 134 9.84 18.91 -11.61
N SER A 135 9.49 18.13 -10.58
CA SER A 135 9.78 16.71 -10.52
C SER A 135 9.22 15.96 -11.75
N LEU A 136 7.96 16.20 -12.08
CA LEU A 136 7.32 15.61 -13.28
C LEU A 136 8.06 16.01 -14.56
N ARG A 137 8.40 17.29 -14.72
CA ARG A 137 9.18 17.78 -15.87
C ARG A 137 10.51 17.05 -16.01
N LEU A 138 11.25 16.88 -14.90
CA LEU A 138 12.53 16.18 -14.90
C LEU A 138 12.36 14.70 -15.28
N TRP A 139 11.33 14.04 -14.76
CA TRP A 139 11.01 12.65 -15.10
C TRP A 139 10.67 12.48 -16.59
N LEU A 140 9.83 13.36 -17.15
CA LEU A 140 9.49 13.34 -18.57
C LEU A 140 10.72 13.54 -19.46
N ASN A 141 11.62 14.44 -19.07
CA ASN A 141 12.87 14.64 -19.79
C ASN A 141 13.75 13.38 -19.74
N TRP A 142 13.89 12.77 -18.56
CA TRP A 142 14.62 11.52 -18.40
C TRP A 142 14.03 10.39 -19.25
N LEU A 143 12.70 10.24 -19.31
CA LEU A 143 12.04 9.25 -20.17
C LEU A 143 12.39 9.44 -21.65
N ASN A 144 12.51 10.68 -22.13
CA ASN A 144 12.92 10.94 -23.51
C ASN A 144 14.38 10.55 -23.79
N THR A 145 15.25 10.52 -22.78
CA THR A 145 16.64 10.04 -22.94
C THR A 145 16.76 8.51 -23.02
N LYS A 146 15.70 7.77 -22.69
CA LYS A 146 15.67 6.30 -22.68
C LYS A 146 15.18 5.69 -24.00
N LYS A 147 14.86 6.52 -25.00
CA LYS A 147 14.50 6.08 -26.36
C LYS A 147 15.72 5.62 -27.14
#